data_AF-A0A0P0X038-F1
#
_entry.id   AF-A0A0P0X038-F1
#
_cell.length_a   1.000
_cell.length_b   1.000
_cell.length_c   1.000
_cell.angle_alpha   90.00
_cell.angle_beta   90.00
_cell.angle_gamma   90.00
#
_symmetry.space_group_name_H-M   'P 1'
#
loop_
_entity.id
_entity.type
_entity.pdbx_description
1 polymer ?
#
loop_
_entity_poly.entity_id
_entity_poly.type
_entity_poly.pdbx_seq_one_letter_code
_entity_poly.pdbx_strand_id
1 'polypeptide(L)'
;MEPPSTQGHTVAGHAESGNENIDTTRPEGRDSAKRRRLKSYAETSSSSTTVEVLQRLQEKSEKTELKQDQQMVEILSRKDEKIKIQRDLFNLQKKHMKMSVKQHKKENEIREKQTEAQLMSAESSIMSIDIEKVPPYLKNYYLGMQRQIMERRGFSSPLNNGD
;
A
#
# COMPACT_ATOMS: atom_id res chain seq x y z
N MET A 1 14.75 7.68 27.78
CA MET A 1 15.43 6.73 28.69
C MET A 1 14.94 7.03 30.10
N GLU A 2 14.62 5.96 30.82
CA GLU A 2 13.99 5.83 32.16
C GLU A 2 14.61 6.69 33.28
N PRO A 3 13.89 6.97 34.42
CA PRO A 3 13.56 5.94 35.43
C PRO A 3 12.26 6.23 36.25
N PRO A 4 12.03 5.69 37.49
CA PRO A 4 11.52 4.34 37.74
C PRO A 4 10.42 4.26 38.84
N SER A 5 10.03 3.03 39.16
CA SER A 5 9.21 2.50 40.27
C SER A 5 9.42 3.08 41.69
N THR A 6 8.34 3.08 42.47
CA THR A 6 8.27 2.88 43.94
C THR A 6 6.89 2.29 44.24
N GLN A 7 6.70 0.97 44.33
CA GLN A 7 7.04 0.04 45.42
C GLN A 7 6.35 0.37 46.76
N GLY A 8 5.65 -0.64 47.27
CA GLY A 8 4.62 -0.54 48.31
C GLY A 8 5.09 -0.05 49.67
N HIS A 9 4.10 0.43 50.43
CA HIS A 9 4.20 0.54 51.88
C HIS A 9 3.06 -0.25 52.51
N THR A 10 3.28 -1.54 52.69
CA THR A 10 2.62 -2.34 53.72
C THR A 10 3.39 -2.13 55.01
N VAL A 11 2.83 -1.39 55.96
CA VAL A 11 3.30 -1.41 57.35
C VAL A 11 2.35 -2.27 58.15
N ALA A 12 2.82 -3.49 58.39
CA ALA A 12 2.44 -4.29 59.53
C ALA A 12 3.33 -3.88 60.72
N GLY A 13 2.74 -3.77 61.90
CA GLY A 13 3.40 -3.48 63.18
C GLY A 13 2.42 -2.70 64.04
N HIS A 14 2.06 -3.10 65.26
CA HIS A 14 2.69 -4.01 66.19
C HIS A 14 1.58 -4.55 67.12
N ALA A 15 1.57 -5.86 67.34
CA ALA A 15 0.66 -6.55 68.23
C ALA A 15 1.36 -6.76 69.58
N GLU A 16 0.82 -6.19 70.65
CA GLU A 16 1.17 -6.47 72.04
C GLU A 16 -0.11 -6.23 72.86
N SER A 17 -0.87 -7.29 73.16
CA SER A 17 -0.85 -8.08 74.41
C SER A 17 -1.42 -7.34 75.63
N GLY A 18 -2.52 -7.88 76.18
CA GLY A 18 -3.11 -7.49 77.46
C GLY A 18 -4.57 -7.04 77.32
N ASN A 19 -5.55 -7.95 77.26
CA ASN A 19 -6.26 -8.59 78.38
C ASN A 19 -7.65 -7.96 78.57
N GLU A 20 -8.58 -8.79 79.05
CA GLU A 20 -9.93 -8.50 79.52
C GLU A 20 -10.97 -7.89 78.56
N ASN A 21 -11.64 -8.80 77.83
CA ASN A 21 -13.10 -8.99 77.94
C ASN A 21 -13.95 -7.70 77.99
N ILE A 22 -13.75 -6.78 77.04
CA ILE A 22 -14.77 -5.80 76.72
C ILE A 22 -15.85 -6.59 76.00
N ASP A 23 -16.84 -6.99 76.78
CA ASP A 23 -18.18 -7.32 76.35
C ASP A 23 -18.55 -6.41 75.16
N THR A 24 -18.38 -6.94 73.94
CA THR A 24 -18.74 -6.22 72.71
C THR A 24 -20.24 -6.31 72.53
N THR A 25 -20.98 -5.96 73.60
CA THR A 25 -22.35 -5.54 73.48
C THR A 25 -22.36 -4.45 72.41
N ARG A 26 -23.07 -4.79 71.33
CA ARG A 26 -23.23 -3.95 70.15
C ARG A 26 -23.45 -2.49 70.58
N PRO A 27 -22.65 -1.53 70.08
CA PRO A 27 -22.65 -0.17 70.62
C PRO A 27 -24.05 0.40 70.71
N GLU A 28 -24.41 0.84 71.90
CA GLU A 28 -25.68 1.48 72.17
C GLU A 28 -25.82 2.66 71.20
N GLY A 29 -26.91 2.68 70.43
CA GLY A 29 -27.15 3.73 69.44
C GLY A 29 -26.58 3.51 68.03
N ARG A 30 -25.83 2.42 67.72
CA ARG A 30 -25.50 2.09 66.30
C ARG A 30 -26.76 1.87 65.47
N ASP A 31 -27.74 1.15 66.04
CA ASP A 31 -29.03 0.92 65.39
C ASP A 31 -29.90 2.17 65.41
N SER A 32 -29.77 3.01 66.44
CA SER A 32 -30.43 4.31 66.52
C SER A 32 -29.86 5.32 65.51
N ALA A 33 -28.57 5.24 65.17
CA ALA A 33 -27.95 6.07 64.13
C ALA A 33 -28.37 5.61 62.73
N LYS A 34 -28.43 4.29 62.48
CA LYS A 34 -29.03 3.74 61.25
C LYS A 34 -30.52 4.09 61.14
N ARG A 35 -31.31 3.96 62.22
CA ARG A 35 -32.73 4.38 62.25
C ARG A 35 -32.90 5.89 62.07
N ARG A 36 -32.08 6.73 62.70
CA ARG A 36 -32.13 8.20 62.51
C ARG A 36 -31.80 8.57 61.07
N ARG A 37 -30.77 7.96 60.46
CA ARG A 37 -30.49 8.15 59.03
C ARG A 37 -31.68 7.72 58.16
N LEU A 38 -32.34 6.60 58.46
CA LEU A 38 -33.51 6.15 57.71
C LEU A 38 -34.74 7.06 57.92
N LYS A 39 -34.93 7.61 59.13
CA LYS A 39 -36.10 8.44 59.47
C LYS A 39 -35.94 9.91 59.02
N SER A 40 -34.70 10.42 58.97
CA SER A 40 -34.41 11.77 58.43
C SER A 40 -34.26 11.81 56.92
N TYR A 41 -34.20 10.64 56.26
CA TYR A 41 -34.23 10.54 54.80
C TYR A 41 -35.67 10.36 54.30
N ALA A 42 -36.52 11.32 54.63
CA ALA A 42 -37.78 11.50 53.91
C ALA A 42 -37.47 12.01 52.48
N GLU A 43 -37.05 11.05 51.64
CA GLU A 43 -37.55 10.75 50.30
C GLU A 43 -37.53 11.76 49.13
N THR A 44 -36.98 12.97 49.22
CA THR A 44 -36.97 13.87 48.03
C THR A 44 -35.58 14.21 47.47
N SER A 45 -34.65 14.74 48.27
CA SER A 45 -33.43 15.36 47.71
C SER A 45 -32.36 14.39 47.21
N SER A 46 -32.23 13.19 47.79
CA SER A 46 -31.18 12.24 47.37
C SER A 46 -31.56 11.36 46.19
N SER A 47 -32.85 11.15 45.97
CA SER A 47 -33.30 10.48 44.75
C SER A 47 -32.93 11.35 43.54
N SER A 48 -33.11 12.66 43.65
CA SER A 48 -32.72 13.64 42.62
C SER A 48 -31.24 13.54 42.23
N THR A 49 -30.33 13.53 43.20
CA THR A 49 -28.88 13.46 42.89
C THR A 49 -28.50 12.14 42.22
N THR A 50 -29.09 11.02 42.63
CA THR A 50 -28.84 9.72 41.97
C THR A 50 -29.40 9.67 40.55
N VAL A 51 -30.58 10.23 40.31
CA VAL A 51 -31.21 10.30 38.99
C VAL A 51 -30.41 11.20 38.04
N GLU A 52 -29.96 12.37 38.51
CA GLU A 52 -29.12 13.29 37.73
C GLU A 52 -27.78 12.65 37.33
N VAL A 53 -27.15 11.89 38.23
CA VAL A 53 -25.90 11.17 37.93
C VAL A 53 -26.13 10.10 36.85
N LEU A 54 -27.23 9.32 36.94
CA LEU A 54 -27.58 8.31 35.93
C LEU A 54 -27.88 8.96 34.57
N GLN A 55 -28.62 10.06 34.55
CA GLN A 55 -28.90 10.82 33.34
C GLN A 55 -27.61 11.32 32.67
N ARG A 56 -26.69 11.91 33.43
CA ARG A 56 -25.39 12.34 32.91
C ARG A 56 -24.56 11.17 32.37
N LEU A 57 -24.65 9.99 32.98
CA LEU A 57 -23.96 8.79 32.49
C LEU A 57 -24.54 8.35 31.15
N GLN A 58 -25.87 8.33 31.02
CA GLN A 58 -26.56 7.99 29.77
C GLN A 58 -26.25 8.97 28.64
N GLU A 59 -26.33 10.28 28.92
CA GLU A 59 -25.98 11.33 27.95
C GLU A 59 -24.52 11.21 27.50
N LYS A 60 -23.61 10.90 28.45
CA LYS A 60 -22.20 10.65 28.13
C LYS A 60 -22.03 9.41 27.26
N SER A 61 -22.73 8.30 27.55
CA SER A 61 -22.63 7.09 26.74
C SER A 61 -23.15 7.32 25.32
N GLU A 62 -24.30 7.96 25.17
CA GLU A 62 -24.88 8.30 23.87
C GLU A 62 -23.94 9.21 23.07
N LYS A 63 -23.39 10.24 23.70
CA LYS A 63 -22.41 11.13 23.06
C LYS A 63 -21.14 10.39 22.61
N THR A 64 -20.67 9.41 23.39
CA THR A 64 -19.50 8.61 23.00
C THR A 64 -19.79 7.66 21.85
N GLU A 65 -20.98 7.05 21.84
CA GLU A 65 -21.44 6.18 20.75
C GLU A 65 -21.57 6.96 19.44
N LEU A 66 -22.26 8.11 19.46
CA LEU A 66 -22.38 8.98 18.29
C LEU A 66 -21.02 9.42 17.73
N LYS A 67 -20.05 9.70 18.62
CA LYS A 67 -18.68 10.05 18.19
C LYS A 67 -17.97 8.86 17.53
N GLN A 68 -18.14 7.65 18.06
CA GLN A 68 -17.56 6.43 17.48
C GLN A 68 -18.17 6.14 16.10
N ASP A 69 -19.49 6.28 15.95
CA ASP A 69 -20.17 6.09 14.68
C ASP A 69 -19.73 7.11 13.63
N GLN A 70 -19.61 8.38 14.00
CA GLN A 70 -19.08 9.43 13.13
C GLN A 70 -17.65 9.10 12.65
N GLN A 71 -16.78 8.67 13.57
CA GLN A 71 -15.42 8.26 13.23
C GLN A 71 -15.40 7.03 12.33
N MET A 72 -16.30 6.07 12.54
CA MET A 72 -16.41 4.87 11.71
C MET A 72 -16.83 5.22 10.29
N VAL A 73 -17.84 6.09 10.13
CA VAL A 73 -18.30 6.56 8.81
C VAL A 73 -17.17 7.27 8.06
N GLU A 74 -16.41 8.14 8.74
CA GLU A 74 -15.27 8.82 8.13
C GLU A 74 -14.17 7.85 7.71
N ILE A 75 -13.85 6.85 8.55
CA ILE A 75 -12.86 5.82 8.21
C ILE A 75 -13.29 5.01 6.99
N LEU A 76 -14.57 4.63 6.90
CA LEU A 76 -15.09 3.88 5.75
C LEU A 76 -15.03 4.71 4.47
N SER A 77 -15.45 5.98 4.51
CA SER A 77 -15.36 6.90 3.38
C SER A 77 -13.91 7.04 2.87
N ARG A 78 -12.95 7.25 3.78
CA ARG A 78 -11.51 7.33 3.42
C ARG A 78 -10.98 6.01 2.84
N LYS A 79 -11.46 4.86 3.33
CA LYS A 79 -11.08 3.55 2.78
C LYS A 79 -11.62 3.37 1.37
N ASP A 80 -12.86 3.76 1.10
CA ASP A 80 -13.46 3.68 -0.23
C ASP A 80 -12.74 4.58 -1.23
N GLU A 81 -12.40 5.81 -0.83
CA GLU A 81 -11.57 6.71 -1.65
C GLU A 81 -10.19 6.12 -1.94
N LYS A 82 -9.52 5.57 -0.92
CA LYS A 82 -8.23 4.89 -1.10
C LYS A 82 -8.33 3.74 -2.09
N ILE A 83 -9.37 2.91 -1.98
CA ILE A 83 -9.60 1.79 -2.90
C ILE A 83 -9.85 2.31 -4.32
N LYS A 84 -10.63 3.39 -4.48
CA LYS A 84 -10.86 4.04 -5.78
C LYS A 84 -9.55 4.51 -6.41
N ILE A 85 -8.72 5.24 -5.66
CA ILE A 85 -7.41 5.73 -6.12
C ILE A 85 -6.49 4.55 -6.51
N GLN A 86 -6.46 3.48 -5.71
CA GLN A 86 -5.66 2.29 -6.02
C GLN A 86 -6.11 1.60 -7.31
N ARG A 87 -7.43 1.49 -7.55
CA ARG A 87 -7.97 0.97 -8.81
C ARG A 87 -7.61 1.85 -9.99
N ASP A 88 -7.72 3.17 -9.85
CA ASP A 88 -7.39 4.12 -10.91
C ASP A 88 -5.89 4.08 -11.25
N LEU A 89 -5.03 4.01 -10.23
CA LEU A 89 -3.58 3.85 -10.41
C LEU A 89 -3.24 2.55 -11.15
N PHE A 90 -3.86 1.43 -10.75
CA PHE A 90 -3.67 0.15 -11.41
C PHE A 90 -4.13 0.17 -12.88
N ASN A 91 -5.29 0.77 -13.14
CA ASN A 91 -5.81 0.91 -14.50
C ASN A 91 -4.93 1.81 -15.36
N LEU A 92 -4.40 2.90 -14.80
CA LEU A 92 -3.49 3.81 -15.47
C LEU A 92 -2.16 3.12 -15.81
N GLN A 93 -1.57 2.38 -14.85
CA GLN A 93 -0.36 1.59 -15.07
C GLN A 93 -0.57 0.53 -16.17
N LYS A 94 -1.71 -0.17 -16.15
CA LYS A 94 -2.06 -1.16 -17.19
C LYS A 94 -2.22 -0.52 -18.57
N LYS A 95 -2.84 0.66 -18.65
CA LYS A 95 -2.95 1.43 -19.91
C LYS A 95 -1.58 1.86 -20.42
N HIS A 96 -0.74 2.42 -19.53
CA HIS A 96 0.63 2.84 -19.86
C HIS A 96 1.46 1.67 -20.40
N MET A 97 1.42 0.51 -19.74
CA MET A 97 2.12 -0.70 -20.17
C MET A 97 1.68 -1.14 -21.57
N LYS A 98 0.37 -1.20 -21.83
CA LYS A 98 -0.16 -1.58 -23.14
C LYS A 98 0.26 -0.62 -24.25
N MET A 99 0.25 0.69 -23.96
CA MET A 99 0.67 1.70 -24.92
C MET A 99 2.17 1.62 -25.21
N SER A 100 2.99 1.46 -24.17
CA SER A 100 4.44 1.30 -24.31
C SER A 100 4.80 0.08 -25.16
N VAL A 101 4.21 -1.08 -24.90
CA VAL A 101 4.45 -2.30 -25.70
C VAL A 101 4.06 -2.10 -27.17
N LYS A 102 2.91 -1.48 -27.43
CA LYS A 102 2.47 -1.19 -28.82
C LYS A 102 3.40 -0.21 -29.52
N GLN A 103 3.85 0.82 -28.81
CA GLN A 103 4.78 1.81 -29.34
C GLN A 103 6.14 1.18 -29.68
N HIS A 104 6.73 0.41 -28.75
CA HIS A 104 7.98 -0.30 -29.00
C HIS A 104 7.89 -1.27 -30.17
N LYS A 105 6.77 -1.98 -30.32
CA LYS A 105 6.55 -2.86 -31.48
C LYS A 105 6.55 -2.07 -32.79
N LYS A 106 5.83 -0.95 -32.84
CA LYS A 106 5.76 -0.09 -34.02
C LYS A 106 7.11 0.55 -34.35
N GLU A 107 7.83 1.05 -33.34
CA GLU A 107 9.17 1.62 -33.51
C GLU A 107 10.18 0.58 -33.99
N ASN A 108 10.13 -0.64 -33.46
CA ASN A 108 10.99 -1.74 -33.92
C ASN A 108 10.71 -2.11 -35.38
N GLU A 109 9.44 -2.21 -35.77
CA GLU A 109 9.05 -2.51 -37.17
C GLU A 109 9.49 -1.39 -38.13
N ILE A 110 9.34 -0.13 -37.73
CA ILE A 110 9.82 1.01 -38.52
C ILE A 110 11.34 0.97 -38.65
N ARG A 111 12.05 0.72 -37.55
CA ARG A 111 13.52 0.62 -37.55
C ARG A 111 14.01 -0.51 -38.44
N GLU A 112 13.37 -1.68 -38.39
CA GLU A 112 13.69 -2.83 -39.24
C GLU A 112 13.51 -2.50 -40.72
N LYS A 113 12.35 -1.94 -41.10
CA LYS A 113 12.07 -1.50 -42.48
C LYS A 113 13.05 -0.43 -42.96
N GLN A 114 13.41 0.53 -42.11
CA GLN A 114 14.40 1.55 -42.45
C GLN A 114 15.80 0.95 -42.66
N THR A 115 16.20 0.02 -41.80
CA THR A 115 17.51 -0.65 -41.89
C THR A 115 17.57 -1.53 -43.15
N GLU A 116 16.49 -2.25 -43.46
CA GLU A 116 16.37 -3.03 -44.68
C GLU A 116 16.41 -2.15 -45.92
N ALA A 117 15.68 -1.03 -45.95
CA ALA A 117 15.70 -0.09 -47.07
C ALA A 117 17.10 0.52 -47.30
N GLN A 118 17.83 0.84 -46.22
CA GLN A 118 19.21 1.31 -46.31
C GLN A 118 20.15 0.24 -46.87
N LEU A 119 20.03 -1.01 -46.41
CA LEU A 119 20.77 -2.14 -46.95
C LEU A 119 20.47 -2.34 -48.44
N MET A 120 19.20 -2.33 -48.83
CA MET A 120 18.76 -2.44 -50.22
C MET A 120 19.33 -1.31 -51.10
N SER A 121 19.34 -0.08 -50.58
CA SER A 121 19.92 1.06 -51.28
C SER A 121 21.43 0.92 -51.49
N ALA A 122 22.16 0.45 -50.47
CA ALA A 122 23.59 0.22 -50.58
C ALA A 122 23.90 -0.92 -51.57
N GLU A 123 23.16 -2.02 -51.49
CA GLU A 123 23.29 -3.15 -52.41
C GLU A 123 22.98 -2.75 -53.86
N SER A 124 21.90 -1.99 -54.08
CA SER A 124 21.55 -1.46 -55.40
C SER A 124 22.66 -0.57 -55.97
N SER A 125 23.27 0.27 -55.14
CA SER A 125 24.42 1.09 -55.53
C SER A 125 25.61 0.24 -55.95
N ILE A 126 25.88 -0.88 -55.27
CA ILE A 126 26.99 -1.78 -55.60
C ILE A 126 26.69 -2.58 -56.89
N MET A 127 25.46 -3.08 -57.04
CA MET A 127 25.00 -3.82 -58.22
C MET A 127 24.95 -2.96 -59.49
N SER A 128 24.80 -1.64 -59.34
CA SER A 128 24.77 -0.70 -60.47
C SER A 128 26.16 -0.33 -61.00
N ILE A 129 27.24 -0.83 -60.38
CA ILE A 129 28.61 -0.53 -60.80
C ILE A 129 28.93 -1.30 -62.09
N ASP A 130 29.27 -0.54 -63.14
CA ASP A 130 29.79 -1.06 -64.40
C ASP A 130 31.24 -1.53 -64.22
N ILE A 131 31.44 -2.86 -64.21
CA ILE A 131 32.74 -3.50 -63.96
C ILE A 131 33.79 -3.12 -65.00
N GLU A 132 33.40 -2.76 -66.22
CA GLU A 132 34.37 -2.37 -67.26
C GLU A 132 34.96 -0.98 -67.02
N LYS A 133 34.25 -0.14 -66.26
CA LYS A 133 34.71 1.20 -65.89
C LYS A 133 35.48 1.24 -64.56
N VAL A 134 35.49 0.13 -63.82
CA VAL A 134 36.22 0.02 -62.55
C VAL A 134 37.73 -0.16 -62.83
N PRO A 135 38.63 0.55 -62.12
CA PRO A 135 40.07 0.35 -62.22
C PRO A 135 40.49 -1.11 -62.00
N PRO A 136 41.47 -1.66 -62.75
CA PRO A 136 41.84 -3.07 -62.70
C PRO A 136 42.09 -3.64 -61.29
N TYR A 137 42.67 -2.84 -60.39
CA TYR A 137 42.98 -3.25 -59.01
C TYR A 137 41.75 -3.35 -58.08
N LEU A 138 40.58 -2.85 -58.49
CA LEU A 138 39.31 -2.96 -57.73
C LEU A 138 38.28 -3.89 -58.38
N LYS A 139 38.50 -4.35 -59.63
CA LYS A 139 37.52 -5.17 -60.37
C LYS A 139 37.08 -6.40 -59.58
N ASN A 140 38.04 -7.16 -59.03
CA ASN A 140 37.74 -8.37 -58.24
C ASN A 140 36.97 -8.08 -56.95
N TYR A 141 37.20 -6.91 -56.33
CA TYR A 141 36.50 -6.50 -55.11
C TYR A 141 35.01 -6.29 -55.37
N TYR A 142 34.66 -5.46 -56.36
CA TYR A 142 33.25 -5.21 -56.69
C TYR A 142 32.55 -6.44 -57.28
N LEU A 143 33.24 -7.22 -58.12
CA LEU A 143 32.70 -8.47 -58.65
C LEU A 143 32.40 -9.48 -57.54
N GLY A 144 33.26 -9.56 -56.53
CA GLY A 144 33.03 -10.38 -55.33
C GLY A 144 31.83 -9.91 -54.53
N MET A 145 31.71 -8.60 -54.29
CA MET A 145 30.56 -8.03 -53.58
C MET A 145 29.24 -8.26 -54.31
N GLN A 146 29.19 -8.04 -55.64
CA GLN A 146 27.99 -8.26 -56.46
C GLN A 146 27.54 -9.72 -56.38
N ARG A 147 28.48 -10.67 -56.47
CA ARG A 147 28.20 -12.11 -56.31
C ARG A 147 27.63 -12.44 -54.94
N GLN A 148 28.24 -11.94 -53.86
CA GLN A 148 27.78 -12.19 -52.50
C GLN A 148 26.37 -11.63 -52.25
N ILE A 149 26.06 -10.45 -52.82
CA ILE A 149 24.71 -9.87 -52.77
C ILE A 149 23.72 -10.77 -53.50
N MET A 150 24.06 -11.24 -54.70
CA MET A 150 23.21 -12.15 -55.47
C MET A 150 22.91 -13.44 -54.69
N GLU A 151 23.94 -14.09 -54.14
CA GLU A 151 23.80 -15.31 -53.33
C GLU A 151 22.90 -15.09 -52.11
N ARG A 152 23.12 -14.00 -51.35
CA ARG A 152 22.31 -13.65 -50.18
C ARG A 152 20.83 -13.41 -50.52
N ARG A 153 20.55 -12.93 -51.74
CA ARG A 153 19.19 -12.68 -52.24
C ARG A 153 18.57 -13.90 -52.93
N GLY A 154 19.25 -15.05 -52.91
CA GLY A 154 18.77 -16.31 -53.50
C GLY A 154 19.04 -16.45 -55.00
N PHE A 155 19.82 -15.55 -55.59
CA PHE A 155 20.30 -15.68 -56.96
C PHE A 155 21.63 -16.44 -56.95
N SER A 156 21.54 -17.77 -56.91
CA SER A 156 22.70 -18.62 -57.18
C SER A 156 22.97 -18.63 -58.68
N SER A 157 24.16 -18.18 -59.10
CA SER A 157 24.60 -18.46 -60.48
C SER A 157 24.64 -19.99 -60.65
N PRO A 158 24.12 -20.56 -61.75
CA PRO A 158 24.24 -21.98 -61.97
C PRO A 158 25.72 -22.33 -61.85
N LEU A 159 26.02 -23.30 -60.97
CA LEU A 159 27.33 -23.95 -60.94
C LEU A 159 27.69 -24.22 -62.40
N ASN A 160 28.80 -23.64 -62.85
CA ASN A 160 29.34 -23.91 -64.17
C ASN A 160 29.83 -25.36 -64.18
N ASN A 161 28.89 -26.30 -64.22
CA ASN A 161 29.10 -27.70 -64.54
C ASN A 161 28.98 -27.78 -66.06
N GLY A 162 30.04 -27.35 -66.74
CA GLY A 162 30.19 -27.47 -68.19
C GLY A 162 31.65 -27.80 -68.45
N ASP A 163 31.90 -29.11 -68.54
CA ASP A 163 33.01 -29.85 -69.18
C ASP A 163 34.39 -29.18 -69.28
#